data_AF-A0A7W0NWB0-F1
#
_entry.id   AF-A0A7W0NWB0-F1
#
_cell.length_a   1.000
_cell.length_b   1.000
_cell.length_c   1.000
_cell.angle_alpha   90.00
_cell.angle_beta   90.00
_cell.angle_gamma   90.00
#
_symmetry.space_group_name_H-M   'P 1'
#
loop_
_entity.id
_entity.type
_entity.pdbx_description
1 polymer ?
#
loop_
_entity_poly.entity_id
_entity_poly.type
_entity_poly.pdbx_seq_one_letter_code
_entity_poly.pdbx_strand_id
1 'polypeptide(L)'
;APLDIYVNVVGGWQIAEPACDLPIALAVVSSLLSVPLGATAAWGEIGLGGEVRPVSFHARREEEARRIGVERVVASPSDRRFDLRSALLAVKLW
;
A
#
# COMPACT_ATOMS: atom_id res chain seq x y z
N ALA A 1 7.84 24.33 -3.44
CA ALA A 1 6.54 24.91 -3.03
C ALA A 1 5.84 23.89 -2.13
N PRO A 2 5.02 24.31 -1.16
CA PRO A 2 4.17 23.37 -0.43
C PRO A 2 3.24 22.63 -1.40
N LEU A 3 2.91 21.38 -1.06
CA LEU A 3 2.01 20.54 -1.84
C LEU A 3 0.74 20.28 -1.03
N ASP A 4 -0.40 20.48 -1.67
CA ASP A 4 -1.68 20.07 -1.12
C ASP A 4 -1.94 18.62 -1.55
N ILE A 5 -2.30 17.77 -0.59
CA ILE A 5 -2.55 16.35 -0.82
C ILE A 5 -4.05 16.09 -0.64
N TYR A 6 -4.68 15.63 -1.72
CA TYR A 6 -6.06 15.15 -1.72
C TYR A 6 -6.07 13.64 -1.93
N VAL A 7 -6.70 12.90 -1.02
CA VAL A 7 -6.82 11.44 -1.09
C VAL A 7 -8.30 11.08 -1.10
N ASN A 8 -8.68 10.11 -1.94
CA ASN A 8 -10.04 9.60 -2.03
C ASN A 8 -10.04 8.07 -1.99
N VAL A 9 -11.05 7.49 -1.32
CA VAL A 9 -11.35 6.06 -1.37
C VAL A 9 -12.54 5.86 -2.30
N VAL A 10 -12.29 5.21 -3.43
CA VAL A 10 -13.33 4.97 -4.45
C VAL A 10 -14.49 4.18 -3.85
N GLY A 11 -15.72 4.59 -4.16
CA GLY A 11 -16.94 3.93 -3.68
C GLY A 11 -17.52 4.53 -2.39
N GLY A 12 -16.91 5.58 -1.82
CA GLY A 12 -17.43 6.26 -0.64
C GLY A 12 -17.29 5.44 0.65
N TRP A 13 -16.39 4.46 0.66
CA TRP A 13 -16.12 3.62 1.81
C TRP A 13 -15.42 4.42 2.91
N GLN A 14 -15.89 4.26 4.14
CA GLN A 14 -15.13 4.63 5.32
C GLN A 14 -14.33 3.42 5.78
N ILE A 15 -13.01 3.54 5.77
CA ILE A 15 -12.12 2.47 6.20
C ILE A 15 -11.39 2.97 7.45
N ALA A 16 -11.55 2.22 8.54
CA ALA A 16 -10.93 2.50 9.83
C ALA A 16 -10.06 1.31 10.25
N GLU A 17 -8.93 1.12 9.58
CA GLU A 17 -7.93 0.11 9.95
C GLU A 17 -6.51 0.55 9.57
N PRO A 18 -5.47 0.07 10.31
CA PRO A 18 -4.08 0.39 10.01
C PRO A 18 -3.59 -0.15 8.66
N ALA A 19 -4.26 -1.16 8.09
CA ALA A 19 -3.87 -1.77 6.82
C ALA A 19 -3.86 -0.78 5.64
N CYS A 20 -4.56 0.35 5.77
CA CYS A 20 -4.68 1.36 4.72
C CYS A 20 -3.49 2.31 4.61
N ASP A 21 -2.58 2.33 5.57
CA ASP A 21 -1.45 3.27 5.54
C ASP A 21 -0.60 3.05 4.28
N LEU A 22 -0.20 1.80 4.03
CA LEU A 22 0.63 1.45 2.88
C LEU A 22 0.02 1.81 1.52
N PRO A 23 -1.22 1.40 1.15
CA PRO A 23 -1.80 1.78 -0.13
C PRO A 23 -1.95 3.30 -0.31
N ILE A 24 -2.26 4.04 0.77
CA ILE A 24 -2.33 5.51 0.72
C ILE A 24 -0.95 6.09 0.43
N ALA A 25 0.10 5.65 1.13
CA ALA A 25 1.47 6.11 0.90
C ALA A 25 1.93 5.83 -0.54
N LEU A 26 1.68 4.62 -1.06
CA LEU A 26 2.01 4.27 -2.45
C LEU A 26 1.25 5.16 -3.45
N ALA A 27 -0.04 5.44 -3.21
CA ALA A 27 -0.84 6.30 -4.08
C ALA A 27 -0.33 7.75 -4.09
N VAL A 28 0.03 8.29 -2.92
CA VAL A 28 0.59 9.65 -2.80
C VAL A 28 1.93 9.77 -3.53
N VAL A 29 2.85 8.80 -3.34
CA VAL A 29 4.15 8.82 -4.02
C VAL A 29 3.99 8.61 -5.52
N SER A 30 3.11 7.69 -5.95
CA SER A 30 2.78 7.49 -7.37
C SER A 30 2.27 8.78 -8.02
N SER A 31 1.37 9.50 -7.35
CA SER A 31 0.84 10.79 -7.80
C SER A 31 1.94 11.84 -7.91
N LEU A 32 2.78 11.96 -6.87
CA LEU A 32 3.91 12.89 -6.85
C LEU A 32 4.90 12.65 -8.00
N LEU A 33 5.17 11.38 -8.31
CA LEU A 33 6.13 10.98 -9.35
C LEU A 33 5.50 10.85 -10.74
N SER A 34 4.17 10.93 -10.86
CA SER A 34 3.43 10.68 -12.11
C SER A 34 3.73 9.31 -12.73
N VAL A 35 3.96 8.30 -11.90
CA VAL A 35 4.22 6.92 -12.34
C VAL A 35 3.06 6.02 -11.92
N PRO A 36 2.33 5.41 -12.87
CA PRO A 36 1.17 4.58 -12.55
C PRO A 36 1.59 3.26 -11.88
N LEU A 37 0.85 2.87 -10.82
CA LEU A 37 1.07 1.61 -10.12
C LEU A 37 0.55 0.38 -10.91
N GLY A 38 -0.37 0.56 -11.85
CA GLY A 38 -1.09 -0.55 -12.50
C GLY A 38 -1.94 -1.36 -11.51
N ALA A 39 -2.27 -2.61 -11.86
CA ALA A 39 -3.01 -3.51 -10.97
C ALA A 39 -2.11 -3.94 -9.79
N THR A 40 -2.24 -3.23 -8.67
CA THR A 40 -1.49 -3.49 -7.43
C THR A 40 -2.44 -3.50 -6.24
N ALA A 41 -2.39 -4.54 -5.42
CA ALA A 41 -3.02 -4.58 -4.11
C ALA A 41 -1.95 -4.35 -3.04
N ALA A 42 -2.27 -3.60 -1.99
CA ALA A 42 -1.35 -3.36 -0.91
C ALA A 42 -2.06 -3.27 0.43
N TRP A 43 -1.36 -3.67 1.49
CA TRP A 43 -1.80 -3.50 2.88
C TRP A 43 -0.62 -3.51 3.85
N GLY A 44 -0.73 -2.73 4.91
CA GLY A 44 0.28 -2.68 5.98
C GLY A 44 0.16 -1.38 6.78
N GLU A 45 0.47 -1.47 8.06
CA GLU A 45 0.58 -0.32 8.97
C GLU A 45 1.95 0.32 8.80
N ILE A 46 2.01 1.65 8.66
CA ILE A 46 3.27 2.37 8.57
C ILE A 46 3.60 2.99 9.92
N GLY A 47 4.73 2.60 10.50
CA GLY A 47 5.28 3.30 11.65
C GLY A 47 6.01 4.58 11.25
N LEU A 48 6.17 5.50 12.20
CA LEU A 48 6.84 6.78 11.97
C LEU A 48 8.32 6.64 11.55
N GLY A 49 8.95 5.50 11.85
CA GLY A 49 10.31 5.17 11.40
C GLY A 49 10.38 4.67 9.94
N GLY A 50 9.24 4.54 9.26
CA GLY A 50 9.13 4.04 7.90
C GLY A 50 9.09 2.51 7.79
N GLU A 51 9.06 1.79 8.91
CA GLU A 51 8.76 0.37 8.94
C GLU A 51 7.31 0.11 8.51
N VAL A 52 7.10 -1.00 7.82
CA VAL A 52 5.77 -1.46 7.43
C VAL A 52 5.49 -2.74 8.20
N ARG A 53 4.45 -2.74 9.03
CA ARG A 53 4.11 -3.83 9.94
C ARG A 53 3.05 -4.77 9.33
N PRO A 54 3.09 -6.07 9.64
CA PRO A 54 2.04 -7.00 9.25
C PRO A 54 0.69 -6.60 9.83
N VAL A 55 -0.38 -6.91 9.13
CA VAL A 55 -1.77 -6.66 9.54
C VAL A 55 -2.60 -7.93 9.50
N SER A 56 -3.74 -7.90 10.19
CA SER A 56 -4.67 -9.03 10.26
C SER A 56 -5.18 -9.45 8.89
N PHE A 57 -5.54 -10.73 8.77
CA PHE A 57 -6.20 -11.32 7.60
C PHE A 57 -5.38 -11.32 6.29
N HIS A 58 -4.04 -11.38 6.38
CA HIS A 58 -3.14 -11.43 5.21
C HIS A 58 -3.58 -12.43 4.13
N ALA A 59 -3.76 -13.71 4.49
CA ALA A 59 -4.13 -14.75 3.53
C ALA A 59 -5.47 -14.47 2.83
N ARG A 60 -6.45 -13.93 3.55
CA ARG A 60 -7.77 -13.55 3.00
C ARG A 60 -7.63 -12.39 2.01
N ARG A 61 -6.79 -11.39 2.31
CA ARG A 61 -6.53 -10.25 1.40
C ARG A 61 -5.84 -10.71 0.12
N GLU A 62 -4.88 -11.62 0.22
CA GLU A 62 -4.22 -12.22 -0.96
C GLU A 62 -5.19 -13.03 -1.83
N GLU A 63 -6.03 -13.85 -1.20
CA GLU A 63 -7.04 -14.63 -1.91
C GLU A 63 -8.00 -13.72 -2.68
N GLU A 64 -8.48 -12.64 -2.04
CA GLU A 64 -9.35 -11.65 -2.67
C GLU A 64 -8.64 -10.90 -3.82
N ALA A 65 -7.38 -10.50 -3.63
CA ALA A 65 -6.59 -9.86 -4.69
C ALA A 65 -6.44 -10.78 -5.91
N ARG A 66 -6.12 -12.06 -5.68
CA ARG A 66 -6.06 -13.07 -6.75
C ARG A 66 -7.41 -13.28 -7.42
N ARG A 67 -8.49 -13.32 -6.64
CA ARG A 67 -9.87 -13.51 -7.13
C ARG A 67 -10.28 -12.43 -8.14
N ILE A 68 -9.83 -11.18 -7.93
CA ILE A 68 -10.11 -10.05 -8.83
C ILE A 68 -9.04 -9.85 -9.91
N GLY A 69 -8.07 -10.76 -10.04
CA GLY A 69 -7.04 -10.71 -11.09
C GLY A 69 -5.89 -9.72 -10.81
N VAL A 70 -5.68 -9.33 -9.55
CA VAL A 70 -4.54 -8.49 -9.17
C VAL A 70 -3.34 -9.37 -8.80
N GLU A 71 -2.34 -9.40 -9.68
CA GLU A 71 -1.17 -10.26 -9.53
C GLU A 71 -0.10 -9.66 -8.60
N ARG A 72 0.03 -8.32 -8.57
CA ARG A 72 1.02 -7.66 -7.70
C ARG A 72 0.42 -7.38 -6.33
N VAL A 73 0.98 -8.01 -5.30
CA VAL A 73 0.69 -7.74 -3.90
C VAL A 73 1.90 -7.10 -3.24
N VAL A 74 1.69 -5.99 -2.53
CA VAL A 74 2.72 -5.30 -1.73
C VAL A 74 2.24 -5.26 -0.27
N ALA A 75 2.83 -6.10 0.56
CA ALA A 75 2.48 -6.18 1.97
C ALA A 75 3.69 -6.55 2.81
N SER A 76 3.64 -6.20 4.10
CA SER A 76 4.65 -6.65 5.05
C SER A 76 4.46 -8.14 5.35
N PRO A 77 5.47 -8.98 5.06
CA PRO A 77 5.47 -10.39 5.45
C PRO A 77 5.72 -10.51 6.96
N SER A 78 5.18 -11.56 7.57
CA SER A 78 5.25 -11.75 9.03
C SER A 78 6.63 -12.12 9.57
N ASP A 79 7.54 -12.59 8.71
CA ASP A 79 8.77 -13.29 9.09
C ASP A 79 10.07 -12.48 8.83
N ARG A 80 9.97 -11.33 8.16
CA ARG A 80 11.13 -10.48 7.86
C ARG A 80 10.80 -9.00 7.95
N ARG A 81 11.83 -8.18 8.16
CA ARG A 81 11.70 -6.72 8.14
C ARG A 81 11.24 -6.25 6.75
N PHE A 82 10.28 -5.34 6.75
CA PHE A 82 9.79 -4.65 5.57
C PHE A 82 9.62 -3.17 5.89
N ASP A 83 9.96 -2.30 4.95
CA ASP A 83 9.93 -0.85 5.11
C ASP A 83 9.40 -0.17 3.84
N LEU A 84 9.14 1.13 3.94
CA LEU A 84 8.61 1.93 2.84
C LEU A 84 9.51 1.90 1.61
N ARG A 85 10.84 1.91 1.80
CA ARG A 85 11.77 1.83 0.68
C ARG A 85 11.61 0.52 -0.09
N SER A 86 11.50 -0.59 0.63
CA SER A 86 11.25 -1.92 0.05
C SER A 86 9.91 -1.96 -0.69
N ALA A 87 8.87 -1.34 -0.14
CA ALA A 87 7.57 -1.24 -0.78
C ALA A 87 7.61 -0.41 -2.09
N LEU A 88 8.30 0.74 -2.08
CA LEU A 88 8.46 1.59 -3.27
C LEU A 88 9.28 0.91 -4.37
N LEU A 89 10.34 0.18 -4.01
CA LEU A 89 11.10 -0.65 -4.95
C LEU A 89 10.21 -1.73 -5.59
N ALA A 90 9.31 -2.37 -4.82
CA ALA A 90 8.40 -3.39 -5.34
C ALA A 90 7.42 -2.85 -6.41
N VAL A 91 7.16 -1.54 -6.41
CA VAL A 91 6.33 -0.85 -7.42
C VAL A 91 7.12 0.04 -8.37
N LYS A 92 8.46 -0.06 -8.38
CA LYS A 92 9.36 0.69 -9.27
C LYS A 92 9.25 2.21 -9.13
N LEU A 93 8.98 2.70 -7.91
CA LEU A 93 8.94 4.13 -7.57
C LEU A 93 10.24 4.65 -6.93
N TRP A 94 11.22 3.79 -6.72
CA TRP A 94 12.55 4.11 -6.19
C TRP A 94 13.62 3.34 -6.96
#